data_AF-A0A2V9IQD4-F1
#
_entry.id   AF-A0A2V9IQD4-F1
#
_cell.length_a   1.000
_cell.length_b   1.000
_cell.length_c   1.000
_cell.angle_alpha   90.00
_cell.angle_beta   90.00
_cell.angle_gamma   90.00
#
_symmetry.space_group_name_H-M   'P 1'
#
loop_
_entity.id
_entity.type
_entity.pdbx_description
1 polymer ?
#
loop_
_entity_poly.entity_id
_entity_poly.type
_entity_poly.pdbx_seq_one_letter_code
_entity_poly.pdbx_strand_id
1 'polypeptide(L)'
;MGENRYNKEFVSTYCVGFEKLANHVKPFTPEWAEKETEIRAEDIVRIARDFADAGPRGVYYAGRRSSWYRNDFQMRRAQAILNAIVGNWDRQGGMVPNASVELGEFLFLPWDDPAAPRVDEMDKNFPLSAKGDGAYLKLRENVLAGTPYPVKAWMIHKQDPLNALPDQGKTLRMLEQMDFVGAVDIQMSDTAWYADVIFPESTYLERQDPVEVLAGIWPVVVYRQPVIQPLYDTKSTLEIAQGLAKRLNLSQYFDYTIDQWVAAQVKSLPLDVPLEHLKKHGVYVPPGFPKYGSTLNPEHRFVTKSGKIELFSERLQEAGYDPLPVYESPAQPPPGQFRLILGRKAYFTHANTTNNKWLNSFMPENRLWLH
;
A
#
# COMPACT_ATOMS: atom_id res chain seq x y z
N MET A 1 -15.32 25.61 1.07
CA MET A 1 -16.56 26.12 0.45
C MET A 1 -17.51 26.59 1.55
N GLY A 2 -18.36 27.60 1.32
CA GLY A 2 -19.17 28.32 2.32
C GLY A 2 -18.68 29.76 2.50
N GLU A 3 -17.42 29.90 2.93
CA GLU A 3 -16.73 31.19 3.09
C GLU A 3 -15.87 31.62 1.89
N ASN A 4 -15.94 30.91 0.76
CA ASN A 4 -15.13 31.20 -0.44
C ASN A 4 -13.59 31.22 -0.24
N ARG A 5 -13.07 30.49 0.76
CA ARG A 5 -11.63 30.38 1.10
C ARG A 5 -10.84 29.32 0.33
N TYR A 6 -11.42 28.70 -0.69
CA TYR A 6 -10.70 27.72 -1.52
C TYR A 6 -9.80 28.45 -2.54
N ASN A 7 -8.79 27.76 -3.07
CA ASN A 7 -7.93 28.31 -4.11
C ASN A 7 -8.67 28.33 -5.45
N LYS A 8 -9.27 29.48 -5.78
CA LYS A 8 -10.12 29.65 -6.97
C LYS A 8 -9.40 29.35 -8.27
N GLU A 9 -8.19 29.89 -8.44
CA GLU A 9 -7.36 29.71 -9.63
C GLU A 9 -6.99 28.24 -9.82
N PHE A 10 -6.54 27.57 -8.75
CA PHE A 10 -6.19 26.16 -8.82
C PHE A 10 -7.40 25.30 -9.19
N VAL A 11 -8.54 25.54 -8.55
CA VAL A 11 -9.78 24.80 -8.81
C VAL A 11 -10.26 25.01 -10.24
N SER A 12 -10.27 26.25 -10.76
CA SER A 12 -10.70 26.51 -12.14
C SER A 12 -9.79 25.88 -13.18
N THR A 13 -8.48 25.85 -12.91
CA THR A 13 -7.49 25.37 -13.86
C THR A 13 -7.39 23.84 -13.84
N TYR A 14 -7.22 23.24 -12.66
CA TYR A 14 -6.82 21.83 -12.52
C TYR A 14 -7.93 20.89 -12.05
N CYS A 15 -9.10 21.38 -11.66
CA CYS A 15 -10.19 20.54 -11.14
C CYS A 15 -11.43 20.51 -12.05
N VAL A 16 -12.25 19.48 -11.89
CA VAL A 16 -13.61 19.38 -12.46
C VAL A 16 -14.63 18.97 -11.41
N GLY A 17 -15.89 19.36 -11.59
CA GLY A 17 -16.99 18.98 -10.71
C GLY A 17 -17.15 19.83 -9.45
N PHE A 18 -16.52 21.01 -9.38
CA PHE A 18 -16.58 21.88 -8.21
C PHE A 18 -18.00 22.30 -7.84
N GLU A 19 -18.84 22.72 -8.80
CA GLU A 19 -20.23 23.12 -8.52
C GLU A 19 -21.07 21.95 -7.96
N LYS A 20 -20.84 20.74 -8.45
CA LYS A 20 -21.50 19.53 -7.91
C LYS A 20 -21.08 19.28 -6.47
N LEU A 21 -19.78 19.38 -6.17
CA LEU A 21 -19.24 19.28 -4.81
C LEU A 21 -19.80 20.38 -3.90
N ALA A 22 -19.79 21.64 -4.35
CA ALA A 22 -20.24 22.80 -3.58
C ALA A 22 -21.72 22.67 -3.19
N ASN A 23 -22.56 22.14 -4.08
CA ASN A 23 -23.96 21.84 -3.79
C ASN A 23 -24.11 20.65 -2.84
N HIS A 24 -23.35 19.58 -3.05
CA HIS A 24 -23.37 18.37 -2.24
C HIS A 24 -23.01 18.60 -0.78
N VAL A 25 -22.06 19.50 -0.50
CA VAL A 25 -21.61 19.75 0.88
C VAL A 25 -22.48 20.73 1.67
N LYS A 26 -23.48 21.38 1.05
CA LYS A 26 -24.36 22.34 1.72
C LYS A 26 -25.03 21.80 3.00
N PRO A 27 -25.50 20.54 3.05
CA PRO A 27 -26.13 20.00 4.26
C PRO A 27 -25.13 19.70 5.40
N PHE A 28 -23.84 19.58 5.12
CA PHE A 28 -22.81 19.21 6.10
C PHE A 28 -22.26 20.46 6.81
N THR A 29 -23.10 21.09 7.63
CA THR A 29 -22.70 22.29 8.39
C THR A 29 -21.81 21.95 9.59
N PRO A 30 -21.06 22.90 10.16
CA PRO A 30 -20.32 22.70 11.41
C PRO A 30 -21.21 22.19 12.57
N GLU A 31 -22.44 22.69 12.69
CA GLU A 31 -23.40 22.29 13.74
C GLU A 31 -23.94 20.88 13.50
N TRP A 32 -24.07 20.46 12.23
CA TRP A 32 -24.34 19.06 11.91
C TRP A 32 -23.16 18.17 12.30
N ALA A 33 -21.93 18.56 11.93
CA ALA A 33 -20.73 17.79 12.23
C ALA A 33 -20.47 17.69 13.75
N GLU A 34 -20.80 18.73 14.52
CA GLU A 34 -20.72 18.70 15.99
C GLU A 34 -21.61 17.61 16.60
N LYS A 35 -22.83 17.42 16.08
CA LYS A 35 -23.72 16.35 16.55
C LYS A 35 -23.19 14.96 16.24
N GLU A 36 -22.52 14.79 15.10
CA GLU A 36 -21.98 13.49 14.66
C GLU A 36 -20.63 13.14 15.31
N THR A 37 -19.79 14.15 15.59
CA THR A 37 -18.39 13.95 15.98
C THR A 37 -18.07 14.35 17.41
N GLU A 38 -18.99 15.06 18.08
CA GLU A 38 -18.80 15.67 19.40
C GLU A 38 -17.69 16.74 19.44
N ILE A 39 -17.18 17.16 18.27
CA ILE A 39 -16.25 18.28 18.13
C ILE A 39 -17.05 19.57 17.98
N ARG A 40 -16.80 20.56 18.85
CA ARG A 40 -17.51 21.85 18.82
C ARG A 40 -17.48 22.49 17.45
N ALA A 41 -18.61 23.00 16.96
CA ALA A 41 -18.72 23.63 15.63
C ALA A 41 -17.70 24.76 15.44
N GLU A 42 -17.43 25.55 16.48
CA GLU A 42 -16.46 26.65 16.43
C GLU A 42 -15.01 26.18 16.19
N ASP A 43 -14.63 25.00 16.72
CA ASP A 43 -13.31 24.42 16.48
C ASP A 43 -13.19 23.88 15.06
N ILE A 44 -14.26 23.29 14.52
CA ILE A 44 -14.34 22.85 13.12
C ILE A 44 -14.12 24.05 12.18
N VAL A 45 -14.84 25.16 12.42
CA VAL A 45 -14.72 26.40 11.63
C VAL A 45 -13.31 26.99 11.73
N ARG A 46 -12.75 27.08 12.94
CA ARG A 46 -11.40 27.61 13.15
C ARG A 46 -10.36 26.78 12.40
N ILE A 47 -10.37 25.46 12.55
CA ILE A 47 -9.42 24.57 11.86
C ILE A 47 -9.59 24.65 10.34
N ALA A 48 -10.82 24.72 9.83
CA ALA A 48 -11.06 24.86 8.40
C ALA A 48 -10.51 26.18 7.83
N ARG A 49 -10.62 27.28 8.57
CA ARG A 49 -10.03 28.58 8.20
C ARG A 49 -8.51 28.54 8.25
N ASP A 50 -7.93 28.06 9.35
CA ASP A 50 -6.48 27.93 9.53
C ASP A 50 -5.87 27.06 8.41
N PHE A 51 -6.52 25.95 8.08
CA PHE A 51 -6.10 25.04 7.01
C PHE A 51 -6.13 25.70 5.63
N ALA A 52 -7.21 26.41 5.31
CA ALA A 52 -7.37 27.11 4.04
C ALA A 52 -6.38 28.28 3.89
N ASP A 53 -6.20 29.07 4.95
CA ASP A 53 -5.30 30.23 4.99
C ASP A 53 -3.82 29.81 4.94
N ALA A 54 -3.50 28.61 5.43
CA ALA A 54 -2.19 28.00 5.27
C ALA A 54 -1.93 27.46 3.85
N GLY A 55 -2.96 27.35 3.00
CA GLY A 55 -2.83 26.90 1.61
C GLY A 55 -1.82 27.75 0.82
N PRO A 56 -0.95 27.17 -0.01
CA PRO A 56 -0.87 25.75 -0.41
C PRO A 56 -0.02 24.86 0.51
N ARG A 57 0.35 25.30 1.72
CA ARG A 57 1.22 24.55 2.65
C ARG A 57 0.45 23.79 3.74
N GLY A 58 -0.85 24.02 3.87
CA GLY A 58 -1.72 23.18 4.70
C GLY A 58 -1.96 21.83 4.01
N VAL A 59 -1.57 20.73 4.65
CA VAL A 59 -1.71 19.36 4.10
C VAL A 59 -2.56 18.50 5.01
N TYR A 60 -3.55 17.81 4.43
CA TYR A 60 -4.20 16.70 5.10
C TYR A 60 -3.48 15.40 4.71
N TYR A 61 -2.71 14.83 5.63
CA TYR A 61 -2.07 13.53 5.42
C TYR A 61 -3.04 12.40 5.72
N ALA A 62 -3.38 11.61 4.70
CA ALA A 62 -4.38 10.54 4.80
C ALA A 62 -3.92 9.32 5.65
N GLY A 63 -2.62 9.23 6.00
CA GLY A 63 -2.07 8.08 6.72
C GLY A 63 -2.04 6.80 5.89
N ARG A 64 -1.42 5.73 6.42
CA ARG A 64 -1.23 4.46 5.69
C ARG A 64 -2.44 3.51 5.74
N ARG A 65 -3.13 3.38 6.89
CA ARG A 65 -4.23 2.42 7.05
C ARG A 65 -5.56 3.01 6.58
N SER A 66 -6.23 2.32 5.64
CA SER A 66 -7.45 2.76 4.95
C SER A 66 -8.61 1.75 5.07
N SER A 67 -8.61 0.95 6.14
CA SER A 67 -9.57 -0.14 6.36
C SER A 67 -10.04 -0.16 7.82
N TRP A 68 -10.56 0.98 8.28
CA TRP A 68 -11.16 1.15 9.61
C TRP A 68 -12.66 0.87 9.59
N TYR A 69 -13.37 1.46 8.63
CA TYR A 69 -14.81 1.33 8.45
C TYR A 69 -15.14 1.00 6.99
N ARG A 70 -16.41 0.66 6.74
CA ARG A 70 -16.92 0.32 5.40
C ARG A 70 -16.85 1.50 4.43
N ASN A 71 -16.94 2.73 4.93
CA ASN A 71 -16.96 3.98 4.16
C ASN A 71 -15.59 4.68 4.07
N ASP A 72 -14.49 4.02 4.45
CA ASP A 72 -13.13 4.58 4.39
C ASP A 72 -12.76 5.06 2.98
N PHE A 73 -13.30 4.43 1.93
CA PHE A 73 -13.12 4.89 0.56
C PHE A 73 -13.60 6.34 0.35
N GLN A 74 -14.78 6.68 0.87
CA GLN A 74 -15.32 8.04 0.75
C GLN A 74 -14.58 9.02 1.66
N MET A 75 -14.15 8.59 2.85
CA MET A 75 -13.27 9.38 3.71
C MET A 75 -11.97 9.76 2.97
N ARG A 76 -11.31 8.80 2.31
CA ARG A 76 -10.08 9.02 1.54
C ARG A 76 -10.29 10.00 0.39
N ARG A 77 -11.44 9.93 -0.29
CA ARG A 77 -11.81 10.90 -1.32
C ARG A 77 -12.02 12.30 -0.76
N ALA A 78 -12.70 12.44 0.38
CA ALA A 78 -12.86 13.73 1.05
C ALA A 78 -11.50 14.35 1.41
N GLN A 79 -10.56 13.55 1.90
CA GLN A 79 -9.19 14.00 2.21
C GLN A 79 -8.42 14.45 0.96
N ALA A 80 -8.52 13.72 -0.14
CA ALA A 80 -7.93 14.14 -1.42
C ALA A 80 -8.54 15.45 -1.94
N ILE A 81 -9.87 15.58 -1.85
CA ILE A 81 -10.60 16.80 -2.22
C ILE A 81 -10.17 17.99 -1.37
N LEU A 82 -10.02 17.83 -0.05
CA LEU A 82 -9.55 18.90 0.84
C LEU A 82 -8.20 19.45 0.39
N ASN A 83 -7.25 18.57 0.07
CA ASN A 83 -5.94 18.94 -0.46
C ASN A 83 -6.05 19.67 -1.81
N ALA A 84 -6.88 19.16 -2.73
CA ALA A 84 -7.09 19.76 -4.05
C ALA A 84 -7.70 21.16 -3.97
N ILE A 85 -8.74 21.38 -3.16
CA ILE A 85 -9.45 22.67 -3.13
C ILE A 85 -8.63 23.79 -2.47
N VAL A 86 -7.66 23.49 -1.62
CA VAL A 86 -6.69 24.48 -1.10
C VAL A 86 -5.49 24.66 -2.05
N GLY A 87 -5.45 23.89 -3.15
CA GLY A 87 -4.43 23.99 -4.19
C GLY A 87 -3.03 23.58 -3.73
N ASN A 88 -2.93 22.64 -2.79
CA ASN A 88 -1.64 22.19 -2.24
C ASN A 88 -0.96 21.07 -3.04
N TRP A 89 -1.63 20.54 -4.07
CA TRP A 89 -1.09 19.45 -4.87
C TRP A 89 0.08 19.93 -5.73
N ASP A 90 1.16 19.16 -5.70
CA ASP A 90 2.43 19.35 -6.40
C ASP A 90 3.08 20.71 -6.16
N ARG A 91 3.06 21.15 -4.89
CA ARG A 91 3.69 22.40 -4.44
C ARG A 91 4.62 22.17 -3.26
N GLN A 92 5.60 23.06 -3.11
CA GLN A 92 6.51 23.03 -1.96
C GLN A 92 5.72 23.24 -0.65
N GLY A 93 5.90 22.31 0.30
CA GLY A 93 5.15 22.27 1.56
C GLY A 93 3.75 21.68 1.44
N GLY A 94 3.32 21.29 0.24
CA GLY A 94 2.05 20.64 -0.03
C GLY A 94 2.16 19.12 -0.20
N MET A 95 1.15 18.53 -0.82
CA MET A 95 1.20 17.14 -1.30
C MET A 95 2.06 17.09 -2.56
N VAL A 96 2.99 16.14 -2.69
CA VAL A 96 3.89 16.06 -3.86
C VAL A 96 3.75 14.67 -4.50
N PRO A 97 3.59 14.58 -5.83
CA PRO A 97 3.61 13.28 -6.51
C PRO A 97 4.94 12.58 -6.25
N ASN A 98 4.89 11.26 -6.03
CA ASN A 98 6.11 10.49 -5.89
C ASN A 98 6.91 10.56 -7.19
N ALA A 99 8.19 10.85 -7.07
CA ALA A 99 9.15 10.57 -8.12
C ALA A 99 9.70 9.15 -7.94
N SER A 100 10.23 8.60 -9.04
CA SER A 100 10.87 7.30 -9.10
C SER A 100 12.09 7.37 -10.00
N VAL A 101 12.96 6.36 -9.91
CA VAL A 101 14.08 6.13 -10.83
C VAL A 101 13.72 4.93 -11.70
N GLU A 102 13.90 5.08 -13.01
CA GLU A 102 13.72 3.97 -13.94
C GLU A 102 14.91 3.01 -13.84
N LEU A 103 14.62 1.73 -13.67
CA LEU A 103 15.62 0.66 -13.68
C LEU A 103 15.44 -0.18 -14.95
N GLY A 104 16.51 -0.86 -15.34
CA GLY A 104 16.43 -1.88 -16.38
C GLY A 104 15.58 -3.07 -15.94
N GLU A 105 14.92 -3.70 -16.91
CA GLU A 105 14.28 -5.00 -16.73
C GLU A 105 15.32 -6.11 -16.92
N PHE A 106 15.22 -7.17 -16.11
CA PHE A 106 16.08 -8.34 -16.24
C PHE A 106 15.27 -9.62 -16.42
N LEU A 107 14.12 -9.70 -15.75
CA LEU A 107 13.24 -10.85 -15.82
C LEU A 107 12.19 -10.63 -16.91
N PHE A 108 12.35 -11.33 -18.03
CA PHE A 108 11.28 -11.57 -18.97
C PHE A 108 10.73 -12.97 -18.73
N LEU A 109 9.48 -13.05 -18.28
CA LEU A 109 8.79 -14.31 -18.08
C LEU A 109 7.93 -14.59 -19.32
N PRO A 110 8.27 -15.59 -20.15
CA PRO A 110 7.59 -15.86 -21.40
C PRO A 110 6.31 -16.69 -21.17
N TRP A 111 5.51 -16.31 -20.18
CA TRP A 111 4.30 -17.04 -19.82
C TRP A 111 3.08 -16.27 -20.28
N ASP A 112 2.16 -17.01 -20.90
CA ASP A 112 0.84 -16.50 -21.19
C ASP A 112 0.10 -16.18 -19.88
N ASP A 113 -0.83 -15.24 -19.97
CA ASP A 113 -1.75 -14.99 -18.86
C ASP A 113 -2.47 -16.30 -18.48
N PRO A 114 -2.67 -16.58 -17.17
CA PRO A 114 -3.37 -17.78 -16.75
C PRO A 114 -4.76 -17.87 -17.40
N ALA A 115 -5.06 -19.00 -18.05
CA ALA A 115 -6.37 -19.24 -18.66
C ALA A 115 -7.50 -19.40 -17.62
N ALA A 116 -7.14 -19.80 -16.39
CA ALA A 116 -8.08 -19.99 -15.31
C ALA A 116 -8.55 -18.64 -14.73
N PRO A 117 -9.84 -18.48 -14.40
CA PRO A 117 -10.33 -17.26 -13.77
C PRO A 117 -9.68 -17.06 -12.40
N ARG A 118 -9.39 -15.80 -12.05
CA ARG A 118 -8.83 -15.48 -10.74
C ARG A 118 -9.78 -15.91 -9.61
N VAL A 119 -9.25 -16.61 -8.63
CA VAL A 119 -10.02 -17.12 -7.48
C VAL A 119 -10.54 -15.98 -6.59
N ASP A 120 -9.85 -14.85 -6.54
CA ASP A 120 -10.29 -13.68 -5.77
C ASP A 120 -11.39 -12.86 -6.47
N GLU A 121 -11.75 -13.20 -7.71
CA GLU A 121 -12.74 -12.50 -8.53
C GLU A 121 -12.55 -10.97 -8.56
N MET A 122 -11.30 -10.49 -8.51
CA MET A 122 -10.99 -9.06 -8.43
C MET A 122 -11.61 -8.27 -9.58
N ASP A 123 -11.41 -8.73 -10.81
CA ASP A 123 -11.90 -8.03 -12.01
C ASP A 123 -13.43 -7.95 -12.08
N LYS A 124 -14.13 -8.87 -11.40
CA LYS A 124 -15.60 -8.96 -11.40
C LYS A 124 -16.22 -8.11 -10.29
N ASN A 125 -15.66 -8.16 -9.09
CA ASN A 125 -16.26 -7.53 -7.91
C ASN A 125 -15.67 -6.13 -7.64
N PHE A 126 -14.49 -5.83 -8.18
CA PHE A 126 -13.76 -4.59 -7.96
C PHE A 126 -13.29 -3.98 -9.29
N PRO A 127 -14.20 -3.61 -10.20
CA PRO A 127 -13.87 -3.14 -11.56
C PRO A 127 -13.04 -1.84 -11.62
N LEU A 128 -12.81 -1.22 -10.46
CA LEU A 128 -12.02 0.00 -10.31
C LEU A 128 -10.63 -0.24 -9.70
N SER A 129 -10.29 -1.47 -9.30
CA SER A 129 -8.95 -1.81 -8.78
C SER A 129 -7.88 -1.68 -9.87
N ALA A 130 -6.62 -1.54 -9.45
CA ALA A 130 -5.52 -1.58 -10.40
C ALA A 130 -5.30 -3.01 -10.92
N LYS A 131 -4.80 -3.14 -12.15
CA LYS A 131 -4.39 -4.44 -12.69
C LYS A 131 -3.30 -5.03 -11.79
N GLY A 132 -3.52 -6.24 -11.30
CA GLY A 132 -2.59 -6.94 -10.41
C GLY A 132 -2.92 -6.85 -8.92
N ASP A 133 -3.88 -6.00 -8.51
CA ASP A 133 -4.38 -6.01 -7.14
C ASP A 133 -5.04 -7.36 -6.79
N GLY A 134 -5.07 -7.69 -5.49
CA GLY A 134 -5.70 -8.91 -4.97
C GLY A 134 -6.65 -8.63 -3.81
N ALA A 135 -7.72 -9.41 -3.68
CA ALA A 135 -8.64 -9.35 -2.54
C ALA A 135 -8.55 -10.63 -1.71
N TYR A 136 -7.68 -10.63 -0.70
CA TYR A 136 -7.47 -11.80 0.17
C TYR A 136 -8.76 -12.33 0.81
N LEU A 137 -9.64 -11.45 1.32
CA LEU A 137 -10.87 -11.91 1.95
C LEU A 137 -11.75 -12.67 0.97
N LYS A 138 -11.89 -12.15 -0.26
CA LYS A 138 -12.65 -12.82 -1.31
C LYS A 138 -11.98 -14.09 -1.79
N LEU A 139 -10.66 -14.08 -1.96
CA LEU A 139 -9.85 -15.28 -2.21
C LEU A 139 -10.16 -16.36 -1.19
N ARG A 140 -10.06 -16.06 0.11
CA ARG A 140 -10.28 -17.02 1.18
C ARG A 140 -11.68 -17.61 1.17
N GLU A 141 -12.72 -16.78 1.03
CA GLU A 141 -14.10 -17.29 0.96
C GLU A 141 -14.30 -18.20 -0.26
N ASN A 142 -13.74 -17.84 -1.40
CA ASN A 142 -13.86 -18.61 -2.64
C ASN A 142 -13.07 -19.93 -2.58
N VAL A 143 -11.87 -19.92 -1.98
CA VAL A 143 -11.07 -21.13 -1.73
C VAL A 143 -11.80 -22.08 -0.78
N LEU A 144 -12.42 -21.59 0.30
CA LEU A 144 -13.29 -22.39 1.20
C LEU A 144 -14.53 -22.94 0.49
N ALA A 145 -15.08 -22.19 -0.47
CA ALA A 145 -16.23 -22.62 -1.26
C ALA A 145 -15.86 -23.55 -2.42
N GLY A 146 -14.57 -23.73 -2.73
CA GLY A 146 -14.10 -24.46 -3.91
C GLY A 146 -14.50 -23.80 -5.24
N THR A 147 -14.72 -22.48 -5.25
CA THR A 147 -15.10 -21.72 -6.45
C THR A 147 -14.01 -20.73 -6.86
N PRO A 148 -13.82 -20.44 -8.15
CA PRO A 148 -14.43 -21.11 -9.31
C PRO A 148 -13.91 -22.54 -9.54
N TYR A 149 -12.87 -22.96 -8.81
CA TYR A 149 -12.32 -24.30 -8.79
C TYR A 149 -11.64 -24.56 -7.44
N PRO A 150 -11.40 -25.82 -7.04
CA PRO A 150 -10.68 -26.12 -5.81
C PRO A 150 -9.22 -25.66 -5.90
N VAL A 151 -8.81 -24.81 -4.95
CA VAL A 151 -7.39 -24.46 -4.77
C VAL A 151 -6.78 -25.45 -3.77
N LYS A 152 -5.74 -26.16 -4.23
CA LYS A 152 -5.14 -27.27 -3.50
C LYS A 152 -3.75 -27.02 -2.95
N ALA A 153 -3.08 -25.97 -3.39
CA ALA A 153 -1.75 -25.64 -2.90
C ALA A 153 -1.60 -24.13 -2.68
N TRP A 154 -0.81 -23.75 -1.67
CA TRP A 154 -0.44 -22.36 -1.45
C TRP A 154 1.02 -22.21 -1.09
N MET A 155 1.72 -21.34 -1.83
CA MET A 155 3.06 -20.86 -1.49
C MET A 155 2.96 -19.49 -0.83
N ILE A 156 3.49 -19.38 0.38
CA ILE A 156 3.42 -18.19 1.22
C ILE A 156 4.83 -17.65 1.38
N HIS A 157 5.11 -16.43 0.93
CA HIS A 157 6.43 -15.83 1.04
C HIS A 157 6.36 -14.56 1.89
N LYS A 158 7.04 -14.58 3.06
CA LYS A 158 7.21 -13.43 3.95
C LYS A 158 5.88 -12.76 4.35
N GLN A 159 4.84 -13.57 4.52
CA GLN A 159 3.51 -13.15 4.95
C GLN A 159 3.02 -14.03 6.09
N ASP A 160 2.32 -13.42 7.04
CA ASP A 160 1.67 -14.11 8.15
C ASP A 160 0.17 -13.78 8.19
N PRO A 161 -0.63 -14.33 7.26
CA PRO A 161 -2.07 -14.09 7.16
C PRO A 161 -2.85 -14.40 8.44
N LEU A 162 -2.41 -15.36 9.27
CA LEU A 162 -3.04 -15.63 10.57
C LEU A 162 -2.93 -14.44 11.53
N ASN A 163 -1.83 -13.69 11.53
CA ASN A 163 -1.72 -12.47 12.33
C ASN A 163 -2.24 -11.21 11.62
N ALA A 164 -2.11 -11.14 10.30
CA ALA A 164 -2.32 -9.91 9.55
C ALA A 164 -3.78 -9.67 9.14
N LEU A 165 -4.60 -10.72 9.06
CA LEU A 165 -5.92 -10.67 8.40
C LEU A 165 -7.04 -11.09 9.37
N PRO A 166 -8.26 -10.52 9.22
CA PRO A 166 -9.36 -10.78 10.14
C PRO A 166 -9.91 -12.21 10.00
N ASP A 167 -10.54 -12.72 11.05
CA ASP A 167 -11.13 -14.07 11.11
C ASP A 167 -10.08 -15.18 10.88
N GLN A 168 -9.22 -15.35 11.89
CA GLN A 168 -8.16 -16.36 11.89
C GLN A 168 -8.73 -17.77 11.69
N GLY A 169 -9.90 -18.07 12.27
CA GLY A 169 -10.53 -19.39 12.16
C GLY A 169 -10.91 -19.76 10.73
N LYS A 170 -11.33 -18.80 9.89
CA LYS A 170 -11.52 -19.06 8.45
C LYS A 170 -10.21 -19.31 7.73
N THR A 171 -9.14 -18.59 8.07
CA THR A 171 -7.83 -18.81 7.44
C THR A 171 -7.27 -20.18 7.83
N LEU A 172 -7.42 -20.62 9.08
CA LEU A 172 -7.04 -21.96 9.51
C LEU A 172 -7.80 -23.05 8.73
N ARG A 173 -9.13 -22.95 8.65
CA ARG A 173 -9.93 -23.88 7.83
C ARG A 173 -9.52 -23.89 6.36
N MET A 174 -9.10 -22.73 5.83
CA MET A 174 -8.62 -22.61 4.45
C MET A 174 -7.29 -23.35 4.27
N LEU A 175 -6.39 -23.32 5.25
CA LEU A 175 -5.12 -24.05 5.24
C LEU A 175 -5.37 -25.57 5.37
N GLU A 176 -6.25 -25.99 6.27
CA GLU A 176 -6.57 -27.41 6.54
C GLU A 176 -7.13 -28.18 5.33
N GLN A 177 -7.78 -27.50 4.38
CA GLN A 177 -8.33 -28.12 3.16
C GLN A 177 -7.35 -28.19 1.99
N MET A 178 -6.17 -27.57 2.12
CA MET A 178 -5.13 -27.62 1.09
C MET A 178 -4.43 -28.97 1.13
N ASP A 179 -4.05 -29.46 -0.03
CA ASP A 179 -3.23 -30.66 -0.16
C ASP A 179 -1.73 -30.34 0.06
N PHE A 180 -1.36 -29.04 -0.05
CA PHE A 180 0.01 -28.57 0.19
C PHE A 180 0.08 -27.08 0.61
N VAL A 181 0.84 -26.79 1.65
CA VAL A 181 1.20 -25.43 2.10
C VAL A 181 2.71 -25.33 2.21
N GLY A 182 3.31 -24.45 1.40
CA GLY A 182 4.73 -24.12 1.49
C GLY A 182 4.93 -22.71 2.06
N ALA A 183 5.82 -22.55 3.03
CA ALA A 183 6.14 -21.26 3.64
C ALA A 183 7.62 -20.89 3.47
N VAL A 184 7.89 -19.73 2.87
CA VAL A 184 9.22 -19.11 2.79
C VAL A 184 9.28 -17.97 3.81
N ASP A 185 10.06 -18.15 4.87
CA ASP A 185 10.16 -17.20 5.98
C ASP A 185 11.55 -17.27 6.64
N ILE A 186 11.92 -16.21 7.35
CA ILE A 186 13.15 -16.13 8.16
C ILE A 186 12.93 -16.64 9.59
N GLN A 187 11.66 -16.80 9.98
CA GLN A 187 11.24 -17.22 11.32
C GLN A 187 9.97 -18.07 11.24
N MET A 188 9.73 -18.87 12.28
CA MET A 188 8.51 -19.66 12.39
C MET A 188 7.32 -18.75 12.76
N SER A 189 6.68 -18.15 11.76
CA SER A 189 5.45 -17.37 11.95
C SER A 189 4.25 -18.26 12.28
N ASP A 190 3.15 -17.67 12.75
CA ASP A 190 1.94 -18.42 13.09
C ASP A 190 1.42 -19.17 11.86
N THR A 191 1.50 -18.56 10.68
CA THR A 191 1.15 -19.23 9.42
C THR A 191 2.14 -20.34 9.04
N ALA A 192 3.45 -20.13 9.23
CA ALA A 192 4.45 -21.15 8.90
C ALA A 192 4.30 -22.42 9.75
N TRP A 193 3.74 -22.32 10.96
CA TRP A 193 3.43 -23.47 11.81
C TRP A 193 2.43 -24.47 11.18
N TYR A 194 1.62 -24.03 10.21
CA TYR A 194 0.66 -24.86 9.50
C TYR A 194 1.14 -25.25 8.10
N ALA A 195 2.41 -25.00 7.76
CA ALA A 195 2.98 -25.39 6.48
C ALA A 195 3.44 -26.86 6.48
N ASP A 196 3.23 -27.56 5.37
CA ASP A 196 3.80 -28.89 5.13
C ASP A 196 5.32 -28.82 4.92
N VAL A 197 5.78 -27.75 4.27
CA VAL A 197 7.20 -27.52 4.00
C VAL A 197 7.57 -26.07 4.30
N ILE A 198 8.64 -25.89 5.06
CA ILE A 198 9.22 -24.58 5.35
C ILE A 198 10.54 -24.45 4.61
N PHE A 199 10.69 -23.35 3.90
CA PHE A 199 11.89 -22.96 3.19
C PHE A 199 12.56 -21.82 3.99
N PRO A 200 13.61 -22.11 4.77
CA PRO A 200 14.25 -21.11 5.60
C PRO A 200 15.00 -20.10 4.73
N GLU A 201 14.53 -18.86 4.72
CA GLU A 201 15.17 -17.77 4.01
C GLU A 201 16.32 -17.18 4.84
N SER A 202 17.48 -16.94 4.22
CA SER A 202 18.58 -16.18 4.85
C SER A 202 18.08 -14.80 5.25
N THR A 203 18.51 -14.21 6.36
CA THR A 203 18.05 -12.87 6.79
C THR A 203 18.54 -11.76 5.88
N TYR A 204 18.02 -10.53 6.06
CA TYR A 204 18.44 -9.35 5.29
C TYR A 204 19.93 -8.98 5.47
N LEU A 205 20.61 -9.52 6.49
CA LEU A 205 22.05 -9.32 6.72
C LEU A 205 22.92 -10.37 6.04
N GLU A 206 22.31 -11.47 5.59
CA GLU A 206 23.00 -12.67 5.09
C GLU A 206 22.88 -12.84 3.58
N ARG A 207 22.13 -11.97 2.90
CA ARG A 207 21.82 -12.11 1.47
C ARG A 207 21.90 -10.81 0.70
N GLN A 208 22.14 -10.97 -0.59
CA GLN A 208 21.91 -9.94 -1.60
C GLN A 208 20.49 -10.11 -2.16
N ASP A 209 19.84 -8.98 -2.45
CA ASP A 209 18.55 -8.92 -3.13
C ASP A 209 18.70 -8.05 -4.40
N PRO A 210 17.74 -8.09 -5.34
CA PRO A 210 17.64 -7.11 -6.42
C PRO A 210 17.66 -5.69 -5.85
N VAL A 211 18.12 -4.72 -6.65
CA VAL A 211 18.06 -3.32 -6.22
C VAL A 211 16.62 -2.86 -6.12
N GLU A 212 16.35 -2.01 -5.13
CA GLU A 212 15.02 -1.47 -4.85
C GLU A 212 15.03 0.04 -5.10
N VAL A 213 13.95 0.55 -5.69
CA VAL A 213 13.72 2.00 -5.79
C VAL A 213 12.81 2.44 -4.66
N LEU A 214 13.33 3.22 -3.73
CA LEU A 214 12.50 3.89 -2.74
C LEU A 214 11.94 5.17 -3.37
N ALA A 215 10.77 5.06 -3.98
CA ALA A 215 10.05 6.19 -4.57
C ALA A 215 9.59 7.19 -3.49
N GLY A 216 9.49 8.47 -3.86
CA GLY A 216 9.06 9.52 -2.94
C GLY A 216 9.40 10.91 -3.46
N ILE A 217 9.36 11.90 -2.56
CA ILE A 217 9.79 13.27 -2.84
C ILE A 217 11.27 13.30 -3.29
N TRP A 218 12.07 12.42 -2.67
CA TRP A 218 13.46 12.15 -3.06
C TRP A 218 13.58 10.67 -3.37
N PRO A 219 13.51 10.26 -4.64
CA PRO A 219 13.64 8.86 -4.98
C PRO A 219 15.11 8.44 -4.84
N VAL A 220 15.35 7.20 -4.40
CA VAL A 220 16.71 6.64 -4.30
C VAL A 220 16.73 5.20 -4.78
N VAL A 221 17.85 4.77 -5.34
CA VAL A 221 18.12 3.36 -5.64
C VAL A 221 18.98 2.80 -4.52
N VAL A 222 18.51 1.78 -3.82
CA VAL A 222 19.23 1.16 -2.71
C VAL A 222 19.70 -0.24 -3.08
N TYR A 223 20.90 -0.56 -2.62
CA TYR A 223 21.54 -1.85 -2.83
C TYR A 223 21.85 -2.50 -1.49
N ARG A 224 21.56 -3.79 -1.37
CA ARG A 224 21.83 -4.59 -0.18
C ARG A 224 23.00 -5.52 -0.45
N GLN A 225 24.01 -5.44 0.41
CA GLN A 225 25.11 -6.40 0.45
C GLN A 225 24.98 -7.29 1.69
N PRO A 226 25.30 -8.60 1.58
CA PRO A 226 25.41 -9.45 2.75
C PRO A 226 26.54 -8.92 3.65
N VAL A 227 26.23 -8.69 4.92
CA VAL A 227 27.19 -8.25 5.95
C VAL A 227 27.91 -9.46 6.55
N ILE A 228 27.21 -10.60 6.58
CA ILE A 228 27.73 -11.90 7.03
C ILE A 228 27.30 -12.98 6.03
N GLN A 229 27.96 -14.13 6.06
CA GLN A 229 27.46 -15.31 5.35
C GLN A 229 26.24 -15.89 6.10
N PRO A 230 25.34 -16.63 5.41
CA PRO A 230 24.27 -17.38 6.07
C PRO A 230 24.81 -18.22 7.24
N LEU A 231 24.25 -18.05 8.43
CA LEU A 231 24.72 -18.73 9.65
C LEU A 231 24.34 -20.23 9.69
N TYR A 232 23.28 -20.61 8.98
CA TYR A 232 22.75 -21.97 8.94
C TYR A 232 22.48 -22.41 7.48
N ASP A 233 21.82 -23.56 7.26
CA ASP A 233 21.37 -23.96 5.92
C ASP A 233 20.11 -23.20 5.49
N THR A 234 20.28 -21.89 5.36
CA THR A 234 19.27 -20.99 4.80
C THR A 234 19.67 -20.59 3.38
N LYS A 235 18.69 -20.18 2.59
CA LYS A 235 18.91 -19.79 1.19
C LYS A 235 18.29 -18.42 0.91
N SER A 236 18.84 -17.68 -0.05
CA SER A 236 18.17 -16.49 -0.57
C SER A 236 16.87 -16.86 -1.29
N THR A 237 15.95 -15.90 -1.43
CA THR A 237 14.73 -16.09 -2.26
C THR A 237 15.06 -16.60 -3.66
N LEU A 238 16.15 -16.10 -4.28
CA LEU A 238 16.56 -16.52 -5.62
C LEU A 238 16.99 -18.00 -5.64
N GLU A 239 17.82 -18.44 -4.68
CA GLU A 239 18.26 -19.83 -4.60
C GLU A 239 17.11 -20.80 -4.33
N ILE A 240 16.13 -20.39 -3.49
CA ILE A 240 14.90 -21.17 -3.25
C ILE A 240 14.11 -21.29 -4.56
N ALA A 241 13.90 -20.18 -5.27
CA ALA A 241 13.20 -20.17 -6.55
C ALA A 241 13.92 -21.03 -7.61
N GLN A 242 15.24 -20.94 -7.72
CA GLN A 242 16.07 -21.76 -8.60
C GLN A 242 15.97 -23.26 -8.26
N GLY A 243 15.97 -23.61 -6.98
CA GLY A 243 15.82 -24.98 -6.50
C GLY A 243 14.45 -25.59 -6.85
N LEU A 244 13.38 -24.79 -6.77
CA LEU A 244 12.03 -25.17 -7.19
C LEU A 244 11.93 -25.26 -8.71
N ALA A 245 12.42 -24.25 -9.44
CA ALA A 245 12.43 -24.22 -10.89
C ALA A 245 13.14 -25.45 -11.46
N LYS A 246 14.27 -25.86 -10.88
CA LYS A 246 14.98 -27.08 -11.26
C LYS A 246 14.12 -28.34 -11.14
N ARG A 247 13.34 -28.47 -10.06
CA ARG A 247 12.46 -29.63 -9.85
C ARG A 247 11.25 -29.61 -10.80
N LEU A 248 10.85 -28.43 -11.25
CA LEU A 248 9.75 -28.21 -12.20
C LEU A 248 10.21 -28.20 -13.66
N ASN A 249 11.50 -28.44 -13.96
CA ASN A 249 12.09 -28.33 -15.30
C ASN A 249 11.94 -26.94 -15.94
N LEU A 250 12.11 -25.90 -15.11
CA LEU A 250 12.04 -24.48 -15.48
C LEU A 250 13.38 -23.74 -15.30
N SER A 251 14.48 -24.47 -15.09
CA SER A 251 15.81 -23.88 -14.82
C SER A 251 16.28 -22.87 -15.85
N GLN A 252 15.90 -23.04 -17.13
CA GLN A 252 16.27 -22.14 -18.23
C GLN A 252 15.82 -20.69 -18.01
N TYR A 253 14.77 -20.46 -17.21
CA TYR A 253 14.27 -19.12 -16.91
C TYR A 253 14.94 -18.48 -15.68
N PHE A 254 15.74 -19.27 -14.95
CA PHE A 254 16.41 -18.85 -13.72
C PHE A 254 17.92 -19.07 -13.78
N ASP A 255 18.48 -19.25 -14.98
CA ASP A 255 19.92 -19.49 -15.19
C ASP A 255 20.71 -18.17 -15.16
N TYR A 256 20.73 -17.56 -13.97
CA TYR A 256 21.45 -16.32 -13.72
C TYR A 256 21.85 -16.18 -12.25
N THR A 257 22.82 -15.33 -11.98
CA THR A 257 23.23 -14.96 -10.61
C THR A 257 22.54 -13.67 -10.17
N ILE A 258 22.47 -13.45 -8.85
CA ILE A 258 21.95 -12.19 -8.30
C ILE A 258 22.76 -10.97 -8.79
N ASP A 259 24.06 -11.13 -9.01
CA ASP A 259 24.92 -10.06 -9.56
C ASP A 259 24.58 -9.72 -11.00
N GLN A 260 24.26 -10.71 -11.84
CA GLN A 260 23.81 -10.46 -13.21
C GLN A 260 22.47 -9.72 -13.22
N TRP A 261 21.55 -10.10 -12.33
CA TRP A 261 20.27 -9.42 -12.19
C TRP A 261 20.46 -7.96 -11.76
N VAL A 262 21.20 -7.72 -10.68
CA VAL A 262 21.46 -6.36 -10.21
C VAL A 262 22.16 -5.53 -11.27
N ALA A 263 23.20 -6.07 -11.94
CA ALA A 263 23.93 -5.37 -13.00
C ALA A 263 23.00 -4.92 -14.13
N ALA A 264 22.03 -5.74 -14.52
CA ALA A 264 21.06 -5.38 -15.54
C ALA A 264 20.08 -4.30 -15.07
N GLN A 265 19.60 -4.37 -13.82
CA GLN A 265 18.69 -3.35 -13.26
C GLN A 265 19.34 -1.96 -13.24
N VAL A 266 20.63 -1.89 -12.90
CA VAL A 266 21.32 -0.61 -12.67
C VAL A 266 22.01 -0.07 -13.92
N LYS A 267 22.00 -0.83 -15.02
CA LYS A 267 22.75 -0.52 -16.25
C LYS A 267 22.38 0.85 -16.84
N SER A 268 21.13 1.27 -16.71
CA SER A 268 20.61 2.53 -17.23
C SER A 268 20.87 3.73 -16.32
N LEU A 269 21.40 3.53 -15.12
CA LEU A 269 21.72 4.65 -14.23
C LEU A 269 22.83 5.52 -14.85
N PRO A 270 22.75 6.85 -14.73
CA PRO A 270 23.70 7.78 -15.34
C PRO A 270 25.02 7.84 -14.54
N LEU A 271 25.70 6.71 -14.45
CA LEU A 271 26.98 6.51 -13.76
C LEU A 271 27.90 5.69 -14.68
N ASP A 272 29.22 5.96 -14.64
CA ASP A 272 30.19 5.23 -15.47
C ASP A 272 30.23 3.73 -15.14
N VAL A 273 30.16 3.40 -13.84
CA VAL A 273 30.14 2.03 -13.31
C VAL A 273 29.07 1.91 -12.21
N PRO A 274 27.78 1.74 -12.58
CA PRO A 274 26.66 1.80 -11.62
C PRO A 274 26.72 0.75 -10.51
N LEU A 275 27.06 -0.50 -10.84
CA LEU A 275 27.16 -1.58 -9.85
C LEU A 275 28.27 -1.32 -8.82
N GLU A 276 29.45 -0.92 -9.27
CA GLU A 276 30.58 -0.61 -8.37
C GLU A 276 30.28 0.62 -7.51
N HIS A 277 29.57 1.62 -8.07
CA HIS A 277 29.09 2.75 -7.30
C HIS A 277 28.16 2.28 -6.16
N LEU A 278 27.18 1.43 -6.46
CA LEU A 278 26.26 0.91 -5.45
C LEU A 278 26.93 -0.01 -4.43
N LYS A 279 27.88 -0.87 -4.84
CA LYS A 279 28.69 -1.68 -3.92
C LYS A 279 29.47 -0.83 -2.93
N LYS A 280 30.03 0.29 -3.42
CA LYS A 280 30.82 1.23 -2.61
C LYS A 280 29.97 2.13 -1.70
N HIS A 281 28.84 2.64 -2.20
CA HIS A 281 28.06 3.69 -1.53
C HIS A 281 26.75 3.20 -0.92
N GLY A 282 26.24 2.03 -1.31
CA GLY A 282 24.99 1.44 -0.85
C GLY A 282 23.71 2.10 -1.40
N VAL A 283 23.78 3.37 -1.81
CA VAL A 283 22.66 4.15 -2.32
C VAL A 283 23.11 5.04 -3.48
N TYR A 284 22.26 5.15 -4.50
CA TYR A 284 22.36 6.17 -5.53
C TYR A 284 21.20 7.16 -5.38
N VAL A 285 21.55 8.45 -5.32
CA VAL A 285 20.60 9.55 -5.22
C VAL A 285 20.64 10.33 -6.55
N PRO A 286 19.58 10.28 -7.37
CA PRO A 286 19.53 11.05 -8.61
C PRO A 286 19.52 12.56 -8.32
N PRO A 287 20.20 13.38 -9.14
CA PRO A 287 20.16 14.82 -9.02
C PRO A 287 18.79 15.38 -9.45
N GLY A 288 18.51 16.64 -9.09
CA GLY A 288 17.33 17.37 -9.58
C GLY A 288 16.02 17.06 -8.86
N PHE A 289 16.10 16.52 -7.63
CA PHE A 289 14.97 16.37 -6.70
C PHE A 289 15.15 17.30 -5.49
N PRO A 290 14.07 17.70 -4.80
CA PRO A 290 12.69 17.37 -5.11
C PRO A 290 12.19 18.21 -6.29
N LYS A 291 11.21 17.69 -7.04
CA LYS A 291 10.54 18.43 -8.12
C LYS A 291 9.18 18.89 -7.63
N TYR A 292 8.79 20.09 -8.02
CA TYR A 292 7.48 20.67 -7.76
C TYR A 292 6.89 21.20 -9.06
N GLY A 293 5.57 21.18 -9.18
CA GLY A 293 4.83 21.69 -10.35
C GLY A 293 4.97 20.86 -11.62
N SER A 294 5.52 19.64 -11.51
CA SER A 294 5.64 18.69 -12.63
C SER A 294 4.30 18.28 -13.26
N THR A 295 3.22 18.41 -12.48
CA THR A 295 1.82 18.14 -12.85
C THR A 295 1.00 19.42 -13.00
N LEU A 296 1.61 20.60 -12.84
CA LEU A 296 0.95 21.90 -12.86
C LEU A 296 1.24 22.72 -14.14
N ASN A 297 1.46 22.06 -15.27
CA ASN A 297 1.59 22.70 -16.58
C ASN A 297 0.36 22.43 -17.46
N PRO A 298 0.07 23.31 -18.45
CA PRO A 298 -1.10 23.14 -19.33
C PRO A 298 -1.12 21.84 -20.14
N GLU A 299 0.05 21.27 -20.43
CA GLU A 299 0.21 20.03 -21.20
C GLU A 299 0.00 18.79 -20.33
N HIS A 300 0.06 18.92 -19.00
CA HIS A 300 -0.07 17.80 -18.10
C HIS A 300 -1.51 17.31 -18.05
N ARG A 301 -1.67 16.01 -18.28
CA ARG A 301 -2.95 15.32 -18.19
C ARG A 301 -2.88 14.29 -17.06
N PHE A 302 -3.69 14.49 -16.02
CA PHE A 302 -3.83 13.51 -14.94
C PHE A 302 -4.36 12.17 -15.50
N VAL A 303 -4.06 11.07 -14.80
CA VAL A 303 -4.55 9.71 -15.12
C VAL A 303 -6.01 9.54 -14.67
N THR A 304 -6.84 10.49 -15.06
CA THR A 304 -8.28 10.55 -14.83
C THR A 304 -8.99 10.63 -16.18
N LYS A 305 -10.31 10.41 -16.22
CA LYS A 305 -11.08 10.42 -17.46
C LYS A 305 -11.07 11.83 -18.07
N SER A 306 -11.24 12.85 -17.23
CA SER A 306 -11.18 14.26 -17.63
C SER A 306 -9.78 14.80 -17.91
N GLY A 307 -8.72 14.12 -17.45
CA GLY A 307 -7.37 14.65 -17.48
C GLY A 307 -7.08 15.71 -16.42
N LYS A 308 -8.03 15.96 -15.50
CA LYS A 308 -7.98 16.91 -14.39
C LYS A 308 -8.22 16.21 -13.04
N ILE A 309 -8.07 16.91 -11.93
CA ILE A 309 -8.46 16.40 -10.61
C ILE A 309 -10.00 16.36 -10.53
N GLU A 310 -10.55 15.15 -10.40
CA GLU A 310 -11.99 14.91 -10.38
C GLU A 310 -12.58 15.04 -8.97
N LEU A 311 -13.11 16.22 -8.63
CA LEU A 311 -13.85 16.42 -7.38
C LEU A 311 -15.18 15.65 -7.39
N PHE A 312 -15.82 15.61 -8.56
CA PHE A 312 -16.89 14.69 -8.92
C PHE A 312 -16.31 13.63 -9.86
N SER A 313 -16.43 12.34 -9.53
CA SER A 313 -15.88 11.28 -10.35
C SER A 313 -16.94 10.65 -11.25
N GLU A 314 -16.84 10.91 -12.55
CA GLU A 314 -17.71 10.28 -13.55
C GLU A 314 -17.48 8.77 -13.60
N ARG A 315 -16.23 8.32 -13.45
CA ARG A 315 -15.88 6.89 -13.41
C ARG A 315 -16.61 6.15 -12.28
N LEU A 316 -16.75 6.77 -11.10
CA LEU A 316 -17.52 6.17 -10.01
C LEU A 316 -19.01 6.14 -10.33
N GLN A 317 -19.56 7.23 -10.86
CA GLN A 317 -20.96 7.28 -11.26
C GLN A 317 -21.32 6.20 -12.28
N GLU A 318 -20.49 6.04 -13.32
CA GLU A 318 -20.66 5.04 -14.38
C GLU A 318 -20.58 3.61 -13.84
N ALA A 319 -19.77 3.38 -12.82
CA ALA A 319 -19.64 2.10 -12.13
C ALA A 319 -20.70 1.88 -11.02
N GLY A 320 -21.66 2.80 -10.86
CA GLY A 320 -22.76 2.67 -9.88
C GLY A 320 -22.38 3.02 -8.43
N TYR A 321 -21.26 3.70 -8.22
CA TYR A 321 -20.80 4.18 -6.90
C TYR A 321 -21.06 5.68 -6.73
N ASP A 322 -21.07 6.16 -5.48
CA ASP A 322 -21.24 7.59 -5.20
C ASP A 322 -20.10 8.43 -5.79
N PRO A 323 -20.40 9.37 -6.70
CA PRO A 323 -19.40 10.19 -7.37
C PRO A 323 -18.86 11.33 -6.51
N LEU A 324 -19.45 11.55 -5.32
CA LEU A 324 -19.02 12.52 -4.32
C LEU A 324 -18.87 11.83 -2.95
N PRO A 325 -18.03 12.34 -2.03
CA PRO A 325 -17.87 11.75 -0.71
C PRO A 325 -19.18 11.76 0.07
N VAL A 326 -19.67 10.57 0.45
CA VAL A 326 -20.83 10.41 1.32
C VAL A 326 -20.40 10.00 2.72
N TYR A 327 -21.10 10.51 3.73
CA TYR A 327 -20.90 10.15 5.12
C TYR A 327 -21.97 9.15 5.55
N GLU A 328 -21.55 8.15 6.33
CA GLU A 328 -22.42 7.19 7.00
C GLU A 328 -21.97 7.07 8.45
N SER A 329 -22.90 7.23 9.39
CA SER A 329 -22.59 7.11 10.82
C SER A 329 -22.14 5.67 11.12
N PRO A 330 -20.97 5.48 11.78
CA PRO A 330 -20.50 4.15 12.14
C PRO A 330 -21.45 3.42 13.11
N ALA A 331 -21.58 2.10 12.96
CA ALA A 331 -22.41 1.29 13.85
C ALA A 331 -21.96 1.39 15.31
N GLN A 332 -22.86 1.80 16.20
CA GLN A 332 -22.56 1.94 17.63
C GLN A 332 -22.47 0.57 18.33
N PRO A 333 -21.54 0.39 19.28
CA PRO A 333 -21.47 -0.85 20.05
C PRO A 333 -22.73 -1.00 20.92
N PRO A 334 -23.24 -2.22 21.14
CA PRO A 334 -24.31 -2.47 22.10
C PRO A 334 -23.95 -2.02 23.53
N PRO A 335 -24.93 -1.80 24.41
CA PRO A 335 -24.68 -1.49 25.81
C PRO A 335 -23.75 -2.52 26.48
N GLY A 336 -22.76 -2.03 27.24
CA GLY A 336 -21.76 -2.87 27.90
C GLY A 336 -20.65 -3.40 26.98
N GLN A 337 -20.63 -2.99 25.71
CA GLN A 337 -19.56 -3.33 24.75
C GLN A 337 -18.79 -2.09 24.31
N PHE A 338 -17.56 -2.32 23.85
CA PHE A 338 -16.67 -1.26 23.38
C PHE A 338 -16.34 -1.45 21.90
N ARG A 339 -16.08 -0.33 21.20
CA ARG A 339 -15.46 -0.39 19.88
C ARG A 339 -13.96 -0.64 20.04
N LEU A 340 -13.48 -1.77 19.52
CA LEU A 340 -12.05 -2.07 19.52
C LEU A 340 -11.30 -1.11 18.59
N ILE A 341 -10.31 -0.40 19.13
CA ILE A 341 -9.38 0.43 18.37
C ILE A 341 -8.00 -0.23 18.41
N LEU A 342 -7.38 -0.36 17.25
CA LEU A 342 -6.08 -0.99 17.08
C LEU A 342 -5.05 0.05 16.63
N GLY A 343 -3.86 -0.01 17.21
CA GLY A 343 -2.76 0.89 16.86
C GLY A 343 -1.48 0.13 16.51
N ARG A 344 -0.40 0.90 16.33
CA ARG A 344 0.97 0.38 16.23
C ARG A 344 1.81 1.02 17.34
N LYS A 345 2.80 0.28 17.83
CA LYS A 345 3.82 0.80 18.75
C LYS A 345 5.09 1.03 17.94
N ALA A 346 5.77 2.14 18.18
CA ALA A 346 6.93 2.54 17.36
C ALA A 346 8.06 1.50 17.33
N TYR A 347 8.21 0.70 18.39
CA TYR A 347 9.25 -0.31 18.52
C TYR A 347 8.96 -1.62 17.76
N PHE A 348 7.69 -1.90 17.43
CA PHE A 348 7.29 -3.17 16.82
C PHE A 348 6.78 -2.98 15.40
N THR A 349 7.37 -3.71 14.46
CA THR A 349 6.90 -3.78 13.08
C THR A 349 6.02 -5.01 12.92
N HIS A 350 4.71 -4.79 13.01
CA HIS A 350 3.71 -5.86 12.92
C HIS A 350 4.01 -7.01 13.91
N ALA A 351 3.70 -8.26 13.55
CA ALA A 351 4.04 -9.43 14.37
C ALA A 351 5.52 -9.83 14.25
N ASN A 352 6.20 -9.44 13.16
CA ASN A 352 7.53 -9.95 12.79
C ASN A 352 8.66 -9.61 13.78
N THR A 353 8.48 -8.60 14.64
CA THR A 353 9.50 -8.18 15.60
C THR A 353 9.18 -8.59 17.03
N THR A 354 8.10 -9.36 17.24
CA THR A 354 7.66 -9.79 18.58
C THR A 354 8.55 -10.85 19.21
N ASN A 355 9.39 -11.54 18.41
CA ASN A 355 10.38 -12.49 18.94
C ASN A 355 11.77 -11.86 19.17
N ASN A 356 11.88 -10.52 19.15
CA ASN A 356 13.13 -9.83 19.44
C ASN A 356 13.21 -9.45 20.93
N LYS A 357 14.10 -10.11 21.68
CA LYS A 357 14.27 -9.88 23.13
C LYS A 357 14.56 -8.42 23.52
N TRP A 358 15.26 -7.66 22.67
CA TRP A 358 15.59 -6.26 22.95
C TRP A 358 14.42 -5.32 22.64
N LEU A 359 13.57 -5.67 21.68
CA LEU A 359 12.34 -4.89 21.44
C LEU A 359 11.29 -5.20 22.50
N ASN A 360 11.19 -6.47 22.92
CA ASN A 360 10.31 -6.90 24.01
C ASN A 360 10.66 -6.30 25.37
N SER A 361 11.93 -5.94 25.62
CA SER A 361 12.28 -5.30 26.90
C SER A 361 11.65 -3.93 27.08
N PHE A 362 11.27 -3.23 25.99
CA PHE A 362 10.52 -1.98 26.07
C PHE A 362 9.04 -2.20 26.46
N MET A 363 8.43 -3.29 25.98
CA MET A 363 7.03 -3.62 26.24
C MET A 363 6.81 -5.13 26.05
N PRO A 364 6.90 -5.92 27.14
CA PRO A 364 6.85 -7.38 27.05
C PRO A 364 5.44 -7.93 26.83
N GLU A 365 4.42 -7.10 27.02
CA GLU A 365 3.00 -7.47 26.95
C GLU A 365 2.18 -6.41 26.23
N ASN A 366 1.08 -6.83 25.60
CA ASN A 366 0.08 -5.91 25.07
C ASN A 366 -0.78 -5.34 26.21
N ARG A 367 -1.21 -4.08 26.08
CA ARG A 367 -2.07 -3.42 27.06
C ARG A 367 -3.38 -2.98 26.43
N LEU A 368 -4.49 -3.34 27.08
CA LEU A 368 -5.80 -2.79 26.79
C LEU A 368 -5.93 -1.43 27.48
N TRP A 369 -6.34 -0.41 26.73
CA TRP A 369 -6.52 0.94 27.25
C TRP A 369 -8.01 1.19 27.42
N LEU A 370 -8.43 1.47 28.65
CA LEU A 370 -9.81 1.82 29.03
C LEU A 370 -9.76 3.15 29.79
N HIS A 371 -10.76 4.00 29.59
CA HIS A 371 -10.92 5.23 30.34
C HIS A 371 -11.45 4.93 31.75
#